data_AF-A0A1G1IJS3-F1
#
_entry.id   AF-A0A1G1IJS3-F1
#
_cell.length_a   1.000
_cell.length_b   1.000
_cell.length_c   1.000
_cell.angle_alpha   90.00
_cell.angle_beta   90.00
_cell.angle_gamma   90.00
#
_symmetry.space_group_name_H-M   'P 1'
#
loop_
_entity.id
_entity.type
_entity.pdbx_description
1 polymer ?
#
loop_
_entity_poly.entity_id
_entity_poly.type
_entity_poly.pdbx_seq_one_letter_code
_entity_poly.pdbx_strand_id
1 'polypeptide(L)'
;MTNRAKRSHLHQISVSNGGVPKLAVPQARVTKDGVDGDRQRNLEVHGGPDRAVCVYSLEVIEALRKEGHSIAPGSAGENFTIAGLDWTHIGPGVRLTVGNEVKLEILSYTSPCKHNACWFKDEDFSRISQKKHPGWSRVYARVLAEGVVKQGDEVVVEEPMADGQWRMARS
;
A
#
# COMPACT_ATOMS: atom_id res chain seq x y z
N MET A 1 15.15 -10.51 -27.47
CA MET A 1 14.21 -10.91 -26.39
C MET A 1 13.63 -9.64 -25.82
N THR A 2 12.40 -9.31 -26.18
CA THR A 2 11.73 -8.08 -25.73
C THR A 2 11.51 -8.16 -24.22
N ASN A 3 12.20 -7.30 -23.48
CA ASN A 3 12.00 -7.11 -22.05
C ASN A 3 10.59 -6.52 -21.86
N ARG A 4 9.59 -7.38 -21.68
CA ARG A 4 8.22 -6.95 -21.36
C ARG A 4 8.34 -6.27 -19.99
N ALA A 5 8.20 -4.95 -19.95
CA ALA A 5 8.16 -4.20 -18.70
C ALA A 5 7.22 -4.94 -17.74
N LYS A 6 7.74 -5.33 -16.56
CA LYS A 6 6.92 -6.01 -15.55
C LYS A 6 5.78 -5.06 -15.19
N ARG A 7 4.55 -5.47 -15.48
CA ARG A 7 3.36 -4.70 -15.13
C ARG A 7 3.23 -4.64 -13.61
N SER A 8 2.90 -3.45 -13.11
CA SER A 8 2.59 -3.27 -11.71
C SER A 8 1.35 -4.06 -11.34
N HIS A 9 1.40 -4.76 -10.21
CA HIS A 9 0.31 -5.64 -9.77
C HIS A 9 0.21 -5.71 -8.26
N LEU A 10 -0.97 -6.10 -7.78
CA LEU A 10 -1.26 -6.33 -6.39
C LEU A 10 -0.61 -7.66 -5.95
N HIS A 11 0.56 -7.57 -5.33
CA HIS A 11 1.34 -8.72 -4.92
C HIS A 11 0.68 -9.49 -3.76
N GLN A 12 0.12 -8.77 -2.78
CA GLN A 12 -0.56 -9.38 -1.64
C GLN A 12 -1.66 -8.46 -1.11
N ILE A 13 -2.77 -9.07 -0.72
CA ILE A 13 -3.82 -8.45 0.10
C ILE A 13 -3.67 -9.01 1.51
N SER A 14 -3.59 -8.13 2.49
CA SER A 14 -3.36 -8.50 3.88
C SER A 14 -4.42 -7.89 4.80
N VAL A 15 -4.98 -8.71 5.69
CA VAL A 15 -6.00 -8.30 6.66
C VAL A 15 -5.68 -8.84 8.05
N SER A 16 -6.21 -8.21 9.10
CA SER A 16 -6.06 -8.67 10.48
C SER A 16 -7.31 -8.41 11.30
N ASN A 17 -7.52 -9.17 12.37
CA ASN A 17 -8.53 -8.85 13.39
C ASN A 17 -7.98 -7.84 14.44
N GLY A 18 -7.09 -6.94 14.00
CA GLY A 18 -6.36 -5.96 14.80
C GLY A 18 -4.95 -6.41 15.17
N GLY A 19 -3.94 -5.75 14.59
CA GLY A 19 -2.52 -5.93 14.91
C GLY A 19 -1.65 -6.14 13.66
N VAL A 20 -0.39 -6.47 13.90
CA VAL A 20 0.57 -6.91 12.87
C VAL A 20 1.19 -8.25 13.31
N PRO A 21 1.57 -9.14 12.37
CA PRO A 21 1.46 -8.97 10.93
C PRO A 21 0.01 -9.14 10.45
N LYS A 22 -0.35 -8.45 9.36
CA LYS A 22 -1.57 -8.76 8.62
C LYS A 22 -1.34 -10.03 7.79
N LEU A 23 -2.35 -10.87 7.68
CA LEU A 23 -2.25 -12.17 7.01
C LEU A 23 -2.81 -12.10 5.60
N ALA A 24 -2.17 -12.85 4.69
CA ALA A 24 -2.54 -12.88 3.29
C ALA A 24 -3.94 -13.47 3.08
N VAL A 25 -4.71 -12.85 2.20
CA VAL A 25 -5.97 -13.38 1.66
C VAL A 25 -5.94 -13.34 0.14
N PRO A 26 -6.56 -14.32 -0.56
CA PRO A 26 -6.50 -14.38 -2.02
C PRO A 26 -7.29 -13.25 -2.70
N GLN A 27 -8.31 -12.73 -2.01
CA GLN A 27 -9.16 -11.65 -2.47
C GLN A 27 -9.81 -10.94 -1.27
N ALA A 28 -10.23 -9.69 -1.46
CA ALA A 28 -11.03 -8.96 -0.49
C ALA A 28 -11.94 -7.95 -1.17
N ARG A 29 -13.07 -7.63 -0.52
CA ARG A 29 -13.89 -6.47 -0.89
C ARG A 29 -13.30 -5.22 -0.25
N VAL A 30 -13.24 -4.15 -1.04
CA VAL A 30 -12.70 -2.85 -0.66
C VAL A 30 -13.85 -1.87 -0.64
N THR A 31 -14.05 -1.21 0.49
CA THR A 31 -15.11 -0.24 0.72
C THR A 31 -14.52 1.10 1.15
N LYS A 32 -15.35 2.14 1.18
CA LYS A 32 -14.94 3.45 1.73
C LYS A 32 -14.49 3.39 3.18
N ASP A 33 -14.91 2.37 3.91
CA ASP A 33 -14.57 2.19 5.32
C ASP A 33 -13.31 1.32 5.53
N GLY A 34 -12.84 0.62 4.48
CA GLY A 34 -11.60 -0.16 4.53
C GLY A 34 -11.64 -1.45 3.71
N VAL A 35 -10.74 -2.37 4.05
CA VAL A 35 -10.67 -3.70 3.43
C VAL A 35 -11.42 -4.71 4.30
N ASP A 36 -12.39 -5.41 3.72
CA ASP A 36 -13.18 -6.42 4.43
C ASP A 36 -12.28 -7.50 5.04
N GLY A 37 -12.51 -7.80 6.32
CA GLY A 37 -11.67 -8.71 7.11
C GLY A 37 -10.55 -8.02 7.88
N ASP A 38 -10.27 -6.73 7.63
CA ASP A 38 -9.33 -5.93 8.42
C ASP A 38 -10.08 -5.08 9.45
N ARG A 39 -9.93 -5.42 10.74
CA ARG A 39 -10.49 -4.64 11.84
C ARG A 39 -9.43 -3.74 12.45
N GLN A 40 -9.65 -2.43 12.34
CA GLN A 40 -8.87 -1.44 13.06
C GLN A 40 -9.42 -1.30 14.48
N ARG A 41 -8.60 -1.64 15.49
CA ARG A 41 -9.01 -1.58 16.91
C ARG A 41 -9.24 -0.15 17.43
N ASN A 42 -8.83 0.87 16.69
CA ASN A 42 -9.00 2.28 17.07
C ASN A 42 -9.19 3.17 15.84
N LEU A 43 -10.44 3.46 15.49
CA LEU A 43 -10.81 4.25 14.30
C LEU A 43 -10.48 5.75 14.44
N GLU A 44 -10.32 6.27 15.66
CA GLU A 44 -9.98 7.68 15.90
C GLU A 44 -8.51 7.98 15.62
N VAL A 45 -7.63 6.99 15.79
CA VAL A 45 -6.16 7.15 15.61
C VAL A 45 -5.66 6.42 14.36
N HIS A 46 -6.23 5.25 14.07
CA HIS A 46 -5.75 4.30 13.08
C HIS A 46 -6.84 3.91 12.08
N GLY A 47 -7.60 4.88 11.57
CA GLY A 47 -8.68 4.63 10.62
C GLY A 47 -9.38 5.85 10.06
N GLY A 48 -10.57 5.62 9.52
CA GLY A 48 -11.42 6.62 8.86
C GLY A 48 -11.38 6.51 7.33
N PRO A 49 -12.35 7.12 6.63
CA PRO A 49 -12.48 7.02 5.17
C PRO A 49 -11.24 7.55 4.42
N ASP A 50 -10.49 8.46 5.04
CA ASP A 50 -9.24 9.02 4.52
C ASP A 50 -8.01 8.10 4.72
N ARG A 51 -8.16 7.00 5.46
CA ARG A 51 -7.13 6.00 5.78
C ARG A 51 -7.66 4.56 5.61
N ALA A 52 -8.58 4.38 4.67
CA ALA A 52 -9.26 3.12 4.40
C ALA A 52 -8.29 2.00 4.02
N VAL A 53 -7.25 2.31 3.22
CA VAL A 53 -6.30 1.31 2.72
C VAL A 53 -4.86 1.77 2.98
N CYS A 54 -4.06 0.95 3.65
CA CYS A 54 -2.61 1.16 3.74
C CYS A 54 -1.89 0.41 2.62
N VAL A 55 -0.99 1.07 1.91
CA VAL A 55 -0.31 0.52 0.72
C VAL A 55 1.21 0.58 0.90
N TYR A 56 1.90 -0.45 0.42
CA TYR A 56 3.36 -0.51 0.43
C TYR A 56 3.96 -1.17 -0.82
N SER A 57 5.23 -0.89 -1.10
CA SER A 57 5.98 -1.49 -2.23
C SER A 57 6.71 -2.76 -1.81
N LEU A 58 6.62 -3.78 -2.67
CA LEU A 58 7.40 -5.00 -2.56
C LEU A 58 8.89 -4.71 -2.71
N GLU A 59 9.28 -3.85 -3.65
CA GLU A 59 10.68 -3.47 -3.90
C GLU A 59 11.32 -2.82 -2.67
N VAL A 60 10.57 -1.96 -1.96
CA VAL A 60 11.03 -1.36 -0.70
C VAL A 60 11.20 -2.44 0.38
N ILE A 61 10.24 -3.37 0.51
CA ILE A 61 10.35 -4.52 1.42
C ILE A 61 11.59 -5.36 1.09
N GLU A 62 11.83 -5.68 -0.17
CA GLU A 62 13.00 -6.45 -0.61
C GLU A 62 14.32 -5.71 -0.35
N ALA A 63 14.36 -4.40 -0.54
CA ALA A 63 15.53 -3.58 -0.20
C ALA A 63 15.82 -3.62 1.31
N LEU A 64 14.79 -3.48 2.15
CA LEU A 64 14.93 -3.61 3.61
C LEU A 64 15.42 -5.02 4.01
N ARG A 65 14.96 -6.08 3.33
CA ARG A 65 15.46 -7.44 3.58
C ARG A 65 16.95 -7.57 3.27
N LYS A 66 17.44 -6.90 2.22
CA LYS A 66 18.89 -6.85 1.89
C LYS A 66 19.69 -6.08 2.94
N GLU A 67 19.08 -5.13 3.65
CA GLU A 67 19.67 -4.44 4.81
C GLU A 67 19.67 -5.30 6.09
N GLY A 68 19.03 -6.48 6.06
CA GLY A 68 18.98 -7.44 7.16
C GLY A 68 17.71 -7.37 8.02
N HIS A 69 16.70 -6.60 7.61
CA HIS A 69 15.39 -6.59 8.26
C HIS A 69 14.61 -7.87 7.92
N SER A 70 13.88 -8.45 8.88
CA SER A 70 13.06 -9.66 8.69
C SER A 70 11.67 -9.37 8.12
N ILE A 71 11.45 -8.14 7.65
CA ILE A 71 10.18 -7.65 7.13
C ILE A 71 9.70 -8.44 5.89
N ALA A 72 8.40 -8.68 5.84
CA ALA A 72 7.69 -9.34 4.75
C ALA A 72 6.38 -8.61 4.42
N PRO A 73 5.71 -8.91 3.29
CA PRO A 73 4.37 -8.41 3.02
C PRO A 73 3.41 -8.65 4.20
N GLY A 74 2.75 -7.58 4.65
CA GLY A 74 1.85 -7.55 5.81
C GLY A 74 2.53 -7.28 7.16
N SER A 75 3.86 -7.40 7.26
CA SER A 75 4.62 -7.13 8.50
C SER A 75 4.49 -5.68 8.94
N ALA A 76 4.39 -4.77 7.99
CA ALA A 76 4.40 -3.33 8.20
C ALA A 76 2.98 -2.79 8.45
N GLY A 77 1.97 -3.66 8.50
CA GLY A 77 0.56 -3.32 8.70
C GLY A 77 -0.15 -2.79 7.46
N GLU A 78 0.48 -2.88 6.29
CA GLU A 78 -0.14 -2.55 5.02
C GLU A 78 -1.23 -3.56 4.65
N ASN A 79 -2.30 -3.07 4.01
CA ASN A 79 -3.31 -3.91 3.40
C ASN A 79 -2.86 -4.39 2.02
N PHE A 80 -2.31 -3.49 1.20
CA PHE A 80 -1.87 -3.82 -0.15
C PHE A 80 -0.36 -3.73 -0.26
N THR A 81 0.26 -4.84 -0.62
CA THR A 81 1.64 -4.85 -1.11
C THR A 81 1.60 -4.87 -2.63
N ILE A 82 2.25 -3.90 -3.27
CA ILE A 82 2.26 -3.71 -4.73
C ILE A 82 3.67 -3.94 -5.24
N ALA A 83 3.79 -4.65 -6.36
CA ALA A 83 5.05 -4.86 -7.06
C ALA A 83 5.00 -4.21 -8.44
N GLY A 84 6.16 -3.86 -9.00
CA GLY A 84 6.35 -3.28 -10.33
C GLY A 84 6.03 -1.78 -10.43
N LEU A 85 5.81 -1.10 -9.31
CA LEU A 85 5.48 0.33 -9.28
C LEU A 85 6.69 1.14 -8.80
N ASP A 86 7.03 2.21 -9.51
CA ASP A 86 8.08 3.13 -9.05
C ASP A 86 7.59 3.90 -7.82
N TRP A 87 8.01 3.42 -6.65
CA TRP A 87 7.56 3.94 -5.36
C TRP A 87 8.00 5.39 -5.10
N THR A 88 9.01 5.89 -5.80
CA THR A 88 9.49 7.28 -5.65
C THR A 88 8.46 8.31 -6.11
N HIS A 89 7.53 7.91 -6.97
CA HIS A 89 6.45 8.74 -7.48
C HIS A 89 5.13 8.58 -6.69
N ILE A 90 5.10 7.76 -5.64
CA ILE A 90 3.88 7.47 -4.88
C ILE A 90 3.82 8.34 -3.62
N GLY A 91 2.90 9.31 -3.62
CA GLY A 91 2.70 10.26 -2.52
C GLY A 91 1.32 10.91 -2.57
N PRO A 92 1.04 11.86 -1.64
CA PRO A 92 -0.26 12.53 -1.57
C PRO A 92 -0.72 13.12 -2.91
N GLY A 93 -1.98 12.92 -3.25
CA GLY A 93 -2.60 13.34 -4.51
C GLY A 93 -2.52 12.32 -5.64
N VAL A 94 -1.65 11.30 -5.54
CA VAL A 94 -1.58 10.22 -6.54
C VAL A 94 -2.83 9.36 -6.49
N ARG A 95 -3.34 8.97 -7.65
CA ARG A 95 -4.45 8.01 -7.76
C ARG A 95 -3.99 6.70 -8.36
N LEU A 96 -4.54 5.60 -7.84
CA LEU A 96 -4.26 4.25 -8.30
C LEU A 96 -5.57 3.58 -8.70
N THR A 97 -5.59 2.91 -9.84
CA THR A 97 -6.60 1.90 -10.14
C THR A 97 -6.02 0.53 -9.84
N VAL A 98 -6.78 -0.30 -9.13
CA VAL A 98 -6.43 -1.67 -8.75
C VAL A 98 -7.48 -2.62 -9.30
N GLY A 99 -7.07 -3.54 -10.16
CA GLY A 99 -7.98 -4.38 -10.91
C GLY A 99 -8.89 -3.54 -11.82
N ASN A 100 -10.15 -3.94 -11.94
CA ASN A 100 -11.09 -3.30 -12.88
C ASN A 100 -11.93 -2.19 -12.25
N GLU A 101 -12.09 -2.18 -10.93
CA GLU A 101 -13.14 -1.39 -10.25
C GLU A 101 -12.60 -0.49 -9.16
N VAL A 102 -11.58 -0.93 -8.41
CA VAL A 102 -11.14 -0.21 -7.22
C VAL A 102 -10.27 0.97 -7.60
N LYS A 103 -10.65 2.16 -7.14
CA LYS A 103 -9.87 3.38 -7.28
C LYS A 103 -9.49 3.93 -5.93
N LEU A 104 -8.21 4.24 -5.78
CA LEU A 104 -7.61 4.77 -4.56
C LEU A 104 -7.04 6.16 -4.82
N GLU A 105 -7.09 7.02 -3.81
CA GLU A 105 -6.32 8.27 -3.80
C GLU A 105 -5.45 8.30 -2.55
N ILE A 106 -4.15 8.47 -2.77
CA ILE A 106 -3.17 8.58 -1.71
C ILE A 106 -3.35 9.93 -1.03
N LEU A 107 -3.56 9.92 0.30
CA LEU A 107 -3.77 11.16 1.06
C LEU A 107 -2.60 11.51 1.97
N SER A 108 -1.87 10.52 2.48
CA SER A 108 -0.79 10.78 3.43
C SER A 108 0.23 9.65 3.49
N TYR A 109 1.43 9.99 3.97
CA TYR A 109 2.41 9.00 4.40
C TYR A 109 2.03 8.42 5.76
N THR A 110 2.36 7.16 6.00
CA THR A 110 2.07 6.48 7.27
C THR A 110 3.27 6.54 8.21
N SER A 111 3.10 7.16 9.38
CA SER A 111 4.11 7.08 10.44
C SER A 111 4.31 5.62 10.90
N PRO A 112 5.55 5.14 11.05
CA PRO A 112 5.78 3.81 11.58
C PRO A 112 5.49 3.76 13.09
N CYS A 113 4.97 2.63 13.57
CA CYS A 113 4.57 2.45 14.95
C CYS A 113 5.40 1.34 15.62
N LYS A 114 5.39 1.31 16.96
CA LYS A 114 6.17 0.35 17.77
C LYS A 114 5.84 -1.12 17.46
N HIS A 115 4.62 -1.42 17.01
CA HIS A 115 4.26 -2.79 16.62
C HIS A 115 5.07 -3.31 15.43
N ASN A 116 5.69 -2.42 14.64
CA ASN A 116 6.56 -2.81 13.54
C ASN A 116 7.95 -3.25 14.01
N ALA A 117 8.39 -2.88 15.23
CA ALA A 117 9.77 -3.00 15.69
C ALA A 117 10.36 -4.40 15.52
N CYS A 118 9.59 -5.44 15.79
CA CYS A 118 10.03 -6.84 15.70
C CYS A 118 10.46 -7.29 14.29
N TRP A 119 10.07 -6.56 13.24
CA TRP A 119 10.44 -6.85 11.85
C TRP A 119 11.67 -6.09 11.37
N PHE A 120 12.19 -5.18 12.18
CA PHE A 120 13.34 -4.35 11.83
C PHE A 120 14.54 -4.77 12.66
N LYS A 121 15.67 -5.00 11.97
CA LYS A 121 17.00 -5.07 12.56
C LYS A 121 17.20 -3.95 13.59
N ASP A 122 17.73 -4.33 14.76
CA ASP A 122 17.98 -3.45 15.90
C ASP A 122 16.73 -2.69 16.39
N GLU A 123 15.53 -3.22 16.07
CA GLU A 123 14.24 -2.60 16.32
C GLU A 123 14.06 -1.20 15.69
N ASP A 124 14.89 -0.82 14.72
CA ASP A 124 14.82 0.50 14.08
C ASP A 124 13.72 0.59 13.01
N PHE A 125 12.46 0.55 13.47
CA PHE A 125 11.30 0.79 12.61
C PHE A 125 11.22 2.23 12.09
N SER A 126 12.09 3.14 12.55
CA SER A 126 12.16 4.49 12.01
C SER A 126 12.78 4.55 10.62
N ARG A 127 13.42 3.46 10.17
CA ARG A 127 14.00 3.27 8.83
C ARG A 127 13.01 3.49 7.68
N ILE A 128 11.72 3.29 7.93
CA ILE A 128 10.63 3.51 6.96
C ILE A 128 9.85 4.81 7.22
N SER A 129 10.39 5.69 8.07
CA SER A 129 9.79 7.01 8.31
C SER A 129 10.02 7.92 7.12
N GLN A 130 8.95 8.49 6.55
CA GLN A 130 9.07 9.49 5.48
C GLN A 130 9.94 10.69 5.89
N LYS A 131 9.92 11.08 7.17
CA LYS A 131 10.70 12.23 7.67
C LYS A 131 12.21 11.96 7.66
N LYS A 132 12.63 10.72 7.89
CA LYS A 132 14.05 10.33 7.98
C LYS A 132 14.56 9.76 6.65
N HIS A 133 13.72 9.02 5.95
CA HIS A 133 14.03 8.31 4.71
C HIS A 133 12.90 8.54 3.69
N PRO A 134 12.86 9.71 3.03
CA PRO A 134 11.86 10.01 2.02
C PRO A 134 11.81 8.94 0.92
N GLY A 135 10.59 8.50 0.57
CA GLY A 135 10.38 7.46 -0.44
C GLY A 135 10.45 6.03 0.09
N TRP A 136 10.58 5.82 1.41
CA TRP A 136 10.58 4.48 2.03
C TRP A 136 9.32 4.20 2.86
N SER A 137 8.46 5.20 3.02
CA SER A 137 7.25 5.08 3.82
C SER A 137 6.15 4.33 3.09
N ARG A 138 5.28 3.69 3.88
CA ARG A 138 3.93 3.33 3.44
C ARG A 138 3.10 4.58 3.21
N VAL A 139 1.97 4.40 2.53
CA VAL A 139 0.98 5.44 2.32
C VAL A 139 -0.42 4.99 2.73
N TYR A 140 -1.24 5.93 3.16
CA TYR A 140 -2.68 5.75 3.35
C TYR A 140 -3.44 6.32 2.17
N ALA A 141 -4.46 5.58 1.75
CA ALA A 141 -5.36 5.96 0.69
C ALA A 141 -6.82 5.93 1.15
N ARG A 142 -7.61 6.83 0.57
CA ARG A 142 -9.07 6.73 0.55
C ARG A 142 -9.55 5.94 -0.66
N VAL A 143 -10.74 5.38 -0.57
CA VAL A 143 -11.38 4.64 -1.66
C VAL A 143 -12.33 5.56 -2.42
N LEU A 144 -12.02 5.81 -3.69
CA LEU A 144 -12.86 6.60 -4.60
C LEU A 144 -13.94 5.74 -5.26
N ALA A 145 -13.60 4.49 -5.59
CA ALA A 145 -14.52 3.49 -6.12
C ALA A 145 -14.31 2.16 -5.40
N GLU A 146 -15.40 1.60 -4.87
CA GLU A 146 -15.42 0.31 -4.18
C GLU A 146 -15.42 -0.85 -5.18
N GLY A 147 -15.03 -2.04 -4.73
CA GLY A 147 -15.00 -3.22 -5.58
C GLY A 147 -14.35 -4.42 -4.90
N VAL A 148 -14.11 -5.47 -5.67
CA VAL A 148 -13.36 -6.65 -5.22
C VAL A 148 -12.01 -6.65 -5.91
N VAL A 149 -10.95 -6.86 -5.12
CA VAL A 149 -9.59 -7.05 -5.64
C VAL A 149 -9.12 -8.47 -5.36
N LYS A 150 -8.24 -8.96 -6.24
CA LYS A 150 -7.59 -10.27 -6.16
C LYS A 150 -6.09 -10.12 -6.24
N GLN A 151 -5.38 -11.05 -5.63
CA GLN A 151 -3.94 -11.14 -5.82
C GLN A 151 -3.61 -11.28 -7.31
N GLY A 152 -2.64 -10.50 -7.79
CA GLY A 152 -2.24 -10.44 -9.19
C GLY A 152 -2.99 -9.42 -10.05
N ASP A 153 -4.01 -8.75 -9.50
CA ASP A 153 -4.69 -7.66 -10.23
C ASP A 153 -3.71 -6.57 -10.63
N GLU A 154 -3.89 -6.04 -11.85
CA GLU A 154 -3.05 -4.93 -12.34
C GLU A 154 -3.27 -3.69 -11.48
N VAL A 155 -2.17 -2.96 -11.23
CA VAL A 155 -2.19 -1.66 -10.56
C VAL A 155 -1.68 -0.63 -11.54
N VAL A 156 -2.38 0.48 -11.70
CA VAL A 156 -1.96 1.56 -12.59
C VAL A 156 -2.07 2.90 -11.87
N VAL A 157 -1.06 3.74 -12.05
CA VAL A 157 -1.10 5.14 -11.61
C VAL A 157 -1.96 5.93 -12.60
N GLU A 158 -2.93 6.68 -12.11
CA GLU A 158 -3.67 7.62 -12.95
C GLU A 158 -2.86 8.92 -13.12
N GLU A 159 -2.78 9.41 -14.35
CA GLU A 159 -2.27 10.72 -14.71
C GLU A 159 -3.36 11.78 -14.53
N PRO A 160 -3.05 12.91 -13.87
CA PRO A 160 -3.93 14.06 -13.87
C PRO A 160 -3.97 14.67 -15.28
N MET A 161 -5.17 14.90 -15.80
CA MET A 161 -5.38 15.66 -17.04
C MET A 161 -5.46 17.15 -16.76
N ALA A 162 -5.13 17.94 -17.78
CA ALA A 162 -5.08 19.41 -17.72
C ALA A 162 -6.43 20.07 -17.38
N ASP A 163 -7.54 19.35 -17.49
CA ASP A 163 -8.90 19.80 -17.18
C ASP A 163 -9.40 19.37 -15.78
N GLY A 164 -8.53 18.76 -14.97
CA GLY A 164 -8.85 18.24 -13.64
C GLY A 164 -9.47 16.84 -13.62
N GLN A 165 -9.61 16.18 -14.78
CA GLN A 165 -9.99 14.77 -14.87
C GLN A 165 -8.77 13.85 -14.68
N TRP A 166 -8.97 12.55 -14.48
CA TRP A 166 -7.88 11.56 -14.28
C TRP A 166 -8.01 10.42 -15.28
N ARG A 167 -6.88 9.98 -15.86
CA ARG A 167 -6.82 8.85 -16.82
C ARG A 167 -5.69 7.90 -16.45
N MET A 168 -5.83 6.64 -16.82
CA MET A 168 -4.78 5.64 -16.65
C MET A 168 -3.51 6.06 -17.42
N ALA A 169 -2.34 5.98 -16.78
CA ALA A 169 -1.06 6.27 -17.44
C ALA A 169 -0.86 5.37 -18.66
N ARG A 170 -0.39 5.94 -19.77
CA ARG A 170 -0.12 5.17 -20.99
C ARG A 170 1.22 4.44 -20.85
N SER A 171 1.16 3.11 -20.89
CA SER A 171 2.32 2.19 -20.88
C SER A 171 3.26 2.38 -22.05
#